data_AF-A0A871R5C5-F1
#
_entry.id   AF-A0A871R5C5-F1
#
_cell.length_a   1.000
_cell.length_b   1.000
_cell.length_c   1.000
_cell.angle_alpha   90.00
_cell.angle_beta   90.00
_cell.angle_gamma   90.00
#
_symmetry.space_group_name_H-M   'P 1'
#
loop_
_entity.id
_entity.type
_entity.pdbx_description
1 polymer ?
#
loop_
_entity_poly.entity_id
_entity_poly.type
_entity_poly.pdbx_seq_one_letter_code
_entity_poly.pdbx_strand_id
1 'polypeptide(L)'
;MDRKNSIERLILSRCSKYHDDGEVLKLLEDRYSVDSLQKSYMVLQSTDGGFTKAELLKSSSSRKRSKKKKESIFKSLIRPVEQKSGINRHSKFYGKRTKNTFKQFIKQNLKLQKDTVKSLKKLLKKDPKCLDKLKDLAELPLCSKILKFEDFQEINRLWNNYAKELIGTTDSITVMTSKLSTCEFIGAFVEVTHSGCINNIGQKGIIIWESQHNIIIVVPRAGGWRSDISVTNPKYSYSELIGGLRIINKEGTRFKFRVNVDSKSPTSTEEPCYIEFEIIGDRLMVRSIDRANKKFKNHAVRDIEL
;
A
#
# COMPACT_ATOMS: atom_id res chain seq x y z
N MET A 1 -27.84 -17.36 59.64
CA MET A 1 -28.48 -16.07 59.30
C MET A 1 -27.38 -15.02 59.22
N ASP A 2 -26.85 -14.81 58.02
CA ASP A 2 -25.79 -13.83 57.79
C ASP A 2 -26.25 -12.44 58.25
N ARG A 3 -25.54 -11.85 59.21
CA ARG A 3 -25.87 -10.53 59.79
C ARG A 3 -25.54 -9.37 58.85
N LYS A 4 -25.11 -9.64 57.63
CA LYS A 4 -24.73 -8.62 56.66
C LYS A 4 -26.00 -8.01 56.05
N ASN A 5 -26.12 -6.68 56.14
CA ASN A 5 -27.16 -5.85 55.50
C ASN A 5 -28.61 -6.11 55.95
N SER A 6 -28.84 -6.57 57.19
CA SER A 6 -30.19 -6.85 57.72
C SER A 6 -31.11 -5.62 57.74
N ILE A 7 -30.57 -4.45 58.09
CA ILE A 7 -31.31 -3.18 58.11
C ILE A 7 -31.71 -2.76 56.70
N GLU A 8 -30.79 -2.86 55.75
CA GLU A 8 -31.02 -2.47 54.36
C GLU A 8 -32.03 -3.41 53.68
N ARG A 9 -31.95 -4.71 53.96
CA ARG A 9 -32.96 -5.69 53.53
C ARG A 9 -34.36 -5.31 54.01
N LEU A 10 -34.50 -4.94 55.30
CA LEU A 10 -35.78 -4.53 55.90
C LEU A 10 -36.31 -3.20 55.34
N ILE A 11 -35.43 -2.30 54.92
CA ILE A 11 -35.82 -1.04 54.28
C ILE A 11 -36.29 -1.31 52.85
N LEU A 12 -35.53 -2.10 52.09
CA LEU A 12 -35.83 -2.45 50.70
C LEU A 12 -37.11 -3.29 50.59
N SER A 13 -37.37 -4.20 51.53
CA SER A 13 -38.60 -5.02 51.56
C SER A 13 -39.87 -4.19 51.82
N ARG A 14 -39.74 -2.94 52.27
CA ARG A 14 -40.86 -2.00 52.44
C ARG A 14 -41.02 -1.03 51.26
N CYS A 15 -40.09 -1.01 50.32
CA CYS A 15 -40.21 -0.20 49.12
C CYS A 15 -41.19 -0.86 48.15
N SER A 16 -42.15 -0.10 47.60
CA SER A 16 -43.15 -0.58 46.64
C SER A 16 -42.57 -1.18 45.34
N LYS A 17 -41.27 -1.03 45.11
CA LYS A 17 -40.56 -1.57 43.95
C LYS A 17 -40.26 -3.07 44.09
N TYR A 18 -40.01 -3.56 45.30
CA TYR A 18 -39.64 -4.96 45.55
C TYR A 18 -40.81 -5.68 46.20
N HIS A 19 -41.30 -6.72 45.54
CA HIS A 19 -42.45 -7.50 46.02
C HIS A 19 -42.02 -8.86 46.61
N ASP A 20 -40.83 -9.32 46.25
CA ASP A 20 -40.25 -10.58 46.72
C ASP A 20 -38.90 -10.33 47.42
N ASP A 21 -38.69 -11.03 48.52
CA ASP A 21 -37.45 -11.00 49.31
C ASP A 21 -36.26 -11.54 48.51
N GLY A 22 -36.51 -12.42 47.53
CA GLY A 22 -35.49 -12.95 46.62
C GLY A 22 -34.86 -11.88 45.72
N GLU A 23 -35.65 -10.92 45.23
CA GLU A 23 -35.14 -9.80 44.43
C GLU A 23 -34.27 -8.85 45.26
N VAL A 24 -34.65 -8.64 46.52
CA VAL A 24 -33.88 -7.82 47.46
C VAL A 24 -32.53 -8.46 47.76
N LEU A 25 -32.49 -9.78 47.94
CA LEU A 25 -31.23 -10.51 48.18
C LEU A 25 -30.29 -10.44 46.98
N LYS A 26 -30.80 -10.67 45.76
CA LYS A 26 -30.01 -10.53 44.52
C LYS A 26 -29.43 -9.12 44.36
N LEU A 27 -30.23 -8.10 44.65
CA LEU A 27 -29.78 -6.71 44.55
C LEU A 27 -28.73 -6.36 45.61
N LEU A 28 -28.83 -6.92 46.82
CA LEU A 28 -27.81 -6.73 47.85
C LEU A 28 -26.52 -7.49 47.50
N GLU A 29 -26.62 -8.69 46.95
CA GLU A 29 -25.47 -9.43 46.43
C GLU A 29 -24.79 -8.66 45.31
N ASP A 30 -25.55 -8.12 44.35
CA ASP A 30 -25.02 -7.29 43.28
C ASP A 30 -24.41 -5.99 43.81
N ARG A 31 -25.08 -5.23 44.69
CA ARG A 31 -24.61 -3.93 45.19
C ARG A 31 -23.29 -4.00 45.97
N TYR A 32 -23.06 -5.11 46.67
CA TYR A 32 -21.88 -5.31 47.51
C TYR A 32 -20.88 -6.31 46.93
N SER A 33 -21.15 -6.86 45.75
CA SER A 33 -20.18 -7.66 45.01
C SER A 33 -19.01 -6.81 44.55
N VAL A 34 -17.81 -7.37 44.64
CA VAL A 34 -16.57 -6.73 44.20
C VAL A 34 -16.51 -6.61 42.67
N ASP A 35 -17.18 -7.53 41.97
CA ASP A 35 -17.11 -7.70 40.51
C ASP A 35 -18.34 -7.14 39.77
N SER A 36 -19.33 -6.59 40.49
CA SER A 36 -20.56 -6.09 39.86
C SER A 36 -20.40 -4.68 39.29
N LEU A 37 -21.34 -4.31 38.40
CA LEU A 37 -21.41 -2.98 37.79
C LEU A 37 -21.82 -1.89 38.79
N GLN A 38 -22.48 -2.25 39.90
CA GLN A 38 -23.00 -1.31 40.88
C GLN A 38 -22.11 -1.27 42.10
N LYS A 39 -21.30 -0.21 42.19
CA LYS A 39 -20.39 0.00 43.33
C LYS A 39 -21.16 0.47 44.56
N SER A 40 -20.81 -0.07 45.73
CA SER A 40 -21.38 0.28 47.05
C SER A 40 -20.97 1.66 47.58
N TYR A 41 -20.29 2.47 46.79
CA TYR A 41 -19.86 3.82 47.14
C TYR A 41 -20.27 4.83 46.07
N MET A 42 -20.68 6.02 46.52
CA MET A 42 -20.99 7.15 45.65
C MET A 42 -19.72 7.97 45.43
N VAL A 43 -19.24 8.05 44.19
CA VAL A 43 -18.09 8.91 43.85
C VAL A 43 -18.55 10.36 43.83
N LEU A 44 -18.32 11.06 44.94
CA LEU A 44 -18.53 12.51 45.04
C LEU A 44 -17.25 13.24 44.65
N GLN A 45 -16.80 13.03 43.41
CA GLN A 45 -15.70 13.78 42.82
C GLN A 45 -16.20 14.56 41.62
N SER A 46 -15.71 15.79 41.46
CA SER A 46 -15.92 16.54 40.24
C SER A 46 -15.34 15.75 39.06
N THR A 47 -16.10 15.62 37.98
CA THR A 47 -15.67 14.94 36.74
C THR A 47 -14.39 15.53 36.16
N ASP A 48 -14.08 16.77 36.53
CA ASP A 48 -12.97 17.55 36.00
C ASP A 48 -11.76 17.60 36.95
N GLY A 49 -11.78 16.80 38.03
CA GLY A 49 -10.68 16.71 39.00
C GLY A 49 -10.67 17.83 40.06
N GLY A 50 -11.80 18.51 40.27
CA GLY A 50 -11.97 19.47 41.37
C GLY A 50 -11.46 20.88 41.10
N PHE A 51 -11.06 21.20 39.87
CA PHE A 51 -10.71 22.57 39.50
C PHE A 51 -11.97 23.37 39.17
N THR A 52 -12.20 24.47 39.87
CA THR A 52 -13.21 25.43 39.43
C THR A 52 -12.77 26.04 38.09
N LYS A 53 -13.73 26.37 37.21
CA LYS A 53 -13.44 27.05 35.93
C LYS A 53 -12.58 28.31 36.12
N ALA A 54 -12.73 28.99 37.25
CA ALA A 54 -11.93 30.14 37.66
C ALA A 54 -10.46 29.79 37.99
N GLU A 55 -10.19 28.65 38.66
CA GLU A 55 -8.83 28.18 38.93
C GLU A 55 -8.11 27.67 37.67
N LEU A 56 -8.85 27.05 36.74
CA LEU A 56 -8.31 26.68 35.44
C LEU A 56 -7.88 27.91 34.63
N LEU A 57 -8.67 28.99 34.69
CA LEU A 57 -8.35 30.27 34.05
C LEU A 57 -7.15 30.97 34.74
N LYS A 58 -7.06 30.94 36.08
CA LYS A 58 -5.92 31.51 36.83
C LYS A 58 -4.61 30.73 36.62
N SER A 59 -4.66 29.41 36.56
CA SER A 59 -3.46 28.58 36.28
C SER A 59 -2.98 28.72 34.83
N SER A 60 -3.88 29.01 33.88
CA SER A 60 -3.54 29.28 32.49
C SER A 60 -2.83 30.63 32.29
N SER A 61 -3.12 31.65 33.10
CA SER A 61 -2.56 33.00 32.97
C SER A 61 -1.16 33.11 33.61
N SER A 62 -0.91 32.44 34.74
CA SER A 62 0.41 32.41 35.38
C SER A 62 1.43 31.55 34.60
N ARG A 63 1.00 30.40 34.04
CA ARG A 63 1.85 29.57 33.15
C ARG A 63 2.18 30.28 31.83
N LYS A 64 1.28 31.11 31.30
CA LYS A 64 1.56 31.91 30.08
C LYS A 64 2.60 33.01 30.29
N ARG A 65 2.65 33.65 31.48
CA ARG A 65 3.65 34.68 31.80
C ARG A 65 5.06 34.10 32.02
N SER A 66 5.16 32.95 32.68
CA SER A 66 6.45 32.25 32.89
C SER A 66 7.03 31.68 31.57
N LYS A 67 6.19 31.08 30.72
CA LYS A 67 6.62 30.58 29.41
C LYS A 67 7.06 31.69 28.46
N LYS A 68 6.36 32.84 28.39
CA LYS A 68 6.77 33.98 27.55
C LYS A 68 8.15 34.53 27.90
N LYS A 69 8.50 34.60 29.18
CA LYS A 69 9.81 35.12 29.63
C LYS A 69 10.95 34.15 29.33
N LYS A 70 10.72 32.83 29.47
CA LYS A 70 11.71 31.82 29.06
C LYS A 70 11.83 31.67 27.54
N GLU A 71 10.72 31.80 26.80
CA GLU A 71 10.72 31.78 25.33
C GLU A 71 11.41 33.01 24.72
N SER A 72 11.33 34.20 25.33
CA SER A 72 12.01 35.39 24.80
C SER A 72 13.53 35.30 24.96
N ILE A 73 14.01 34.74 26.07
CA ILE A 73 15.44 34.54 26.34
C ILE A 73 16.01 33.43 25.45
N PHE A 74 15.26 32.33 25.24
CA PHE A 74 15.67 31.30 24.28
C PHE A 74 15.62 31.79 22.83
N LYS A 75 14.66 32.66 22.45
CA LYS A 75 14.59 33.27 21.12
C LYS A 75 15.69 34.29 20.85
N SER A 76 16.22 34.98 21.86
CA SER A 76 17.33 35.92 21.67
C SER A 76 18.69 35.24 21.54
N LEU A 77 18.86 34.06 22.15
CA LEU A 77 20.08 33.25 22.05
C LEU A 77 20.13 32.41 20.76
N ILE A 78 18.97 32.07 20.20
CA ILE A 78 18.86 31.46 18.87
C ILE A 78 18.62 32.61 17.88
N ARG A 79 19.68 33.27 17.40
CA ARG A 79 19.58 34.01 16.13
C ARG A 79 19.08 33.00 15.09
N PRO A 80 17.89 33.15 14.51
CA PRO A 80 17.50 32.29 13.41
C PRO A 80 18.41 32.69 12.26
N VAL A 81 19.30 31.79 11.85
CA VAL A 81 19.93 31.86 10.54
C VAL A 81 18.78 31.98 9.53
N GLU A 82 18.64 33.15 8.90
CA GLU A 82 17.56 33.50 7.96
C GLU A 82 17.56 32.67 6.66
N GLN A 83 18.23 31.51 6.63
CA GLN A 83 18.35 30.66 5.44
C GLN A 83 17.28 29.55 5.36
N LYS A 84 16.47 29.31 6.40
CA LYS A 84 15.46 28.22 6.38
C LYS A 84 14.12 28.59 5.72
N SER A 85 13.87 29.85 5.39
CA SER A 85 12.63 30.29 4.73
C SER A 85 12.64 30.10 3.20
N GLY A 86 13.83 30.05 2.57
CA GLY A 86 14.00 29.79 1.14
C GLY A 86 13.79 28.31 0.76
N ILE A 87 14.35 27.38 1.54
CA ILE A 87 14.33 25.94 1.24
C ILE A 87 12.90 25.36 1.28
N ASN A 88 12.06 25.82 2.22
CA ASN A 88 10.69 25.33 2.39
C ASN A 88 9.69 25.87 1.36
N ARG A 89 9.97 27.00 0.71
CA ARG A 89 9.14 27.48 -0.40
C ARG A 89 9.40 26.63 -1.63
N HIS A 90 10.65 26.33 -1.94
CA HIS A 90 11.00 25.48 -3.08
C HIS A 90 10.43 24.05 -2.94
N SER A 91 10.58 23.37 -1.80
CA SER A 91 10.16 21.95 -1.65
C SER A 91 8.66 21.71 -1.90
N LYS A 92 7.78 22.63 -1.48
CA LYS A 92 6.33 22.52 -1.70
C LYS A 92 5.92 22.62 -3.17
N PHE A 93 6.63 23.42 -3.96
CA PHE A 93 6.37 23.55 -5.40
C PHE A 93 6.99 22.40 -6.19
N TYR A 94 8.14 21.86 -5.77
CA TYR A 94 8.76 20.70 -6.44
C TYR A 94 7.87 19.46 -6.45
N GLY A 95 7.15 19.16 -5.36
CA GLY A 95 6.24 18.01 -5.32
C GLY A 95 5.07 18.13 -6.31
N LYS A 96 4.43 19.30 -6.41
CA LYS A 96 3.36 19.55 -7.40
C LYS A 96 3.90 19.57 -8.81
N ARG A 97 5.08 20.17 -9.02
CA ARG A 97 5.77 20.20 -10.31
C ARG A 97 6.11 18.79 -10.78
N THR A 98 6.67 17.94 -9.92
CA THR A 98 7.04 16.55 -10.24
C THR A 98 5.81 15.71 -10.59
N LYS A 99 4.71 15.85 -9.85
CA LYS A 99 3.45 15.16 -10.21
C LYS A 99 2.91 15.62 -11.56
N ASN A 100 2.98 16.92 -11.85
CA ASN A 100 2.51 17.48 -13.12
C ASN A 100 3.40 17.06 -14.30
N THR A 101 4.72 17.09 -14.13
CA THR A 101 5.67 16.63 -15.17
C THR A 101 5.52 15.14 -15.42
N PHE A 102 5.36 14.33 -14.36
CA PHE A 102 5.10 12.90 -14.51
C PHE A 102 3.77 12.64 -15.22
N LYS A 103 2.70 13.34 -14.84
CA LYS A 103 1.41 13.25 -15.54
C LYS A 103 1.54 13.61 -17.02
N GLN A 104 2.29 14.66 -17.34
CA GLN A 104 2.55 15.08 -18.71
C GLN A 104 3.35 14.02 -19.49
N PHE A 105 4.40 13.47 -18.87
CA PHE A 105 5.19 12.36 -19.42
C PHE A 105 4.33 11.14 -19.76
N ILE A 106 3.46 10.69 -18.84
CA ILE A 106 2.56 9.56 -19.07
C ILE A 106 1.59 9.85 -20.21
N LYS A 107 0.98 11.04 -20.23
CA LYS A 107 0.05 11.44 -21.30
C LYS A 107 0.73 11.50 -22.67
N GLN A 108 1.95 12.04 -22.73
CA GLN A 108 2.72 12.13 -23.98
C GLN A 108 3.06 10.73 -24.49
N ASN A 109 3.55 9.84 -23.64
CA ASN A 109 3.87 8.46 -24.02
C ASN A 109 2.64 7.67 -24.51
N LEU A 110 1.51 7.76 -23.79
CA LEU A 110 0.26 7.12 -24.22
C LEU A 110 -0.24 7.68 -25.56
N LYS A 111 -0.05 8.98 -25.82
CA LYS A 111 -0.38 9.59 -27.11
C LYS A 111 0.52 9.07 -28.22
N LEU A 112 1.84 9.06 -28.00
CA LEU A 112 2.81 8.53 -28.95
C LEU A 112 2.51 7.07 -29.32
N GLN A 113 2.21 6.22 -28.34
CA GLN A 113 1.81 4.84 -28.60
C GLN A 113 0.57 4.74 -29.48
N LYS A 114 -0.48 5.51 -29.16
CA LYS A 114 -1.72 5.51 -29.95
C LYS A 114 -1.48 5.99 -31.39
N ASP A 115 -0.65 7.01 -31.57
CA ASP A 115 -0.33 7.55 -32.89
C ASP A 115 0.52 6.56 -33.69
N THR A 116 1.47 5.88 -33.05
CA THR A 116 2.26 4.79 -33.67
C THR A 116 1.39 3.60 -34.06
N VAL A 117 0.45 3.17 -33.21
CA VAL A 117 -0.54 2.12 -33.56
C VAL A 117 -1.37 2.52 -34.77
N LYS A 118 -1.84 3.77 -34.85
CA LYS A 118 -2.63 4.25 -35.99
C LYS A 118 -1.82 4.27 -37.28
N SER A 119 -0.58 4.75 -37.21
CA SER A 119 0.32 4.79 -38.36
C SER A 119 0.69 3.39 -38.83
N LEU A 120 0.96 2.46 -37.92
CA LEU A 120 1.18 1.04 -38.25
C LEU A 120 -0.04 0.40 -38.90
N LYS A 121 -1.25 0.66 -38.40
CA LYS A 121 -2.49 0.19 -39.04
C LYS A 121 -2.64 0.74 -40.47
N LYS A 122 -2.30 2.00 -40.71
CA LYS A 122 -2.34 2.61 -42.05
C LYS A 122 -1.30 1.98 -42.98
N LEU A 123 -0.11 1.69 -42.46
CA LEU A 123 0.98 1.10 -43.23
C LEU A 123 0.66 -0.35 -43.61
N LEU A 124 0.13 -1.13 -42.68
CA LEU A 124 -0.29 -2.51 -42.95
C LEU A 124 -1.50 -2.60 -43.90
N LYS A 125 -2.38 -1.60 -43.90
CA LYS A 125 -3.47 -1.51 -44.90
C LYS A 125 -2.94 -1.34 -46.33
N LYS A 126 -1.79 -0.69 -46.50
CA LYS A 126 -1.16 -0.50 -47.81
C LYS A 126 -0.38 -1.75 -48.22
N ASP A 127 0.41 -2.30 -47.30
CA ASP A 127 1.23 -3.48 -47.52
C ASP A 127 1.03 -4.53 -46.41
N PRO A 128 0.19 -5.55 -46.66
CA PRO A 128 -0.12 -6.59 -45.66
C PRO A 128 1.11 -7.42 -45.21
N LYS A 129 2.13 -7.54 -46.06
CA LYS A 129 3.37 -8.30 -45.80
C LYS A 129 4.54 -7.45 -45.35
N CYS A 130 4.31 -6.18 -45.00
CA CYS A 130 5.41 -5.30 -44.58
C CYS A 130 6.06 -5.78 -43.29
N LEU A 131 5.27 -6.27 -42.33
CA LEU A 131 5.76 -6.74 -41.03
C LEU A 131 6.65 -7.98 -41.12
N ASP A 132 6.38 -8.89 -42.06
CA ASP A 132 7.18 -10.12 -42.24
C ASP A 132 8.61 -9.85 -42.74
N LYS A 133 8.85 -8.68 -43.34
CA LYS A 133 10.17 -8.26 -43.84
C LYS A 133 11.04 -7.61 -42.76
N LEU A 134 10.44 -7.15 -41.67
CA LEU A 134 11.14 -6.48 -40.57
C LEU A 134 11.58 -7.53 -39.55
N LYS A 135 12.89 -7.54 -39.23
CA LYS A 135 13.44 -8.39 -38.16
C LYS A 135 12.99 -7.91 -36.77
N ASP A 136 12.91 -6.60 -36.58
CA ASP A 136 12.39 -5.96 -35.37
C ASP A 136 11.61 -4.68 -35.72
N LEU A 137 10.47 -4.46 -35.06
CA LEU A 137 9.72 -3.20 -35.15
C LEU A 137 10.48 -2.01 -34.55
N ALA A 138 11.57 -2.23 -33.81
CA ALA A 138 12.44 -1.18 -33.28
C ALA A 138 13.16 -0.39 -34.38
N GLU A 139 13.40 -0.98 -35.53
CA GLU A 139 14.08 -0.35 -36.67
C GLU A 139 13.20 0.71 -37.36
N LEU A 140 11.89 0.66 -37.13
CA LEU A 140 10.98 1.66 -37.67
C LEU A 140 11.22 3.01 -36.97
N PRO A 141 11.47 4.10 -37.72
CA PRO A 141 11.68 5.43 -37.13
C PRO A 141 10.48 5.92 -36.32
N LEU A 142 9.29 5.37 -36.59
CA LEU A 142 8.07 5.63 -35.84
C LEU A 142 8.12 5.10 -34.39
N CYS A 143 8.84 4.01 -34.16
CA CYS A 143 8.97 3.35 -32.86
C CYS A 143 10.14 3.88 -32.04
N SER A 144 10.98 4.76 -32.60
CA SER A 144 12.16 5.34 -31.93
C SER A 144 11.81 6.21 -30.72
N LYS A 145 10.64 6.87 -30.74
CA LYS A 145 10.18 7.80 -29.68
C LYS A 145 9.49 7.10 -28.51
N ILE A 146 9.22 5.80 -28.61
CA ILE A 146 8.51 5.04 -27.58
C ILE A 146 9.53 4.51 -26.57
N LEU A 147 9.15 4.49 -25.30
CA LEU A 147 9.93 3.84 -24.24
C LEU A 147 10.25 2.40 -24.62
N LYS A 148 11.54 2.11 -24.63
CA LYS A 148 12.08 0.77 -24.86
C LYS A 148 12.06 0.01 -23.54
N PHE A 149 11.81 -1.29 -23.63
CA PHE A 149 11.80 -2.14 -22.43
C PHE A 149 13.22 -2.42 -21.95
N GLU A 150 14.13 -2.49 -22.91
CA GLU A 150 15.56 -2.77 -22.74
C GLU A 150 16.22 -1.77 -21.78
N ASP A 151 15.82 -0.50 -21.84
CA ASP A 151 16.30 0.56 -20.94
C ASP A 151 15.98 0.29 -19.46
N PHE A 152 14.97 -0.54 -19.17
CA PHE A 152 14.54 -0.88 -17.81
C PHE A 152 15.07 -2.23 -17.31
N GLN A 153 15.86 -2.95 -18.10
CA GLN A 153 16.42 -4.24 -17.65
C GLN A 153 17.37 -4.06 -16.46
N GLU A 154 18.13 -2.96 -16.42
CA GLU A 154 19.05 -2.67 -15.32
C GLU A 154 18.32 -2.42 -13.98
N ILE A 155 17.16 -1.75 -14.00
CA ILE A 155 16.37 -1.57 -12.78
C ILE A 155 15.79 -2.90 -12.29
N ASN A 156 15.47 -3.82 -13.21
CA ASN A 156 15.04 -5.16 -12.82
C ASN A 156 16.19 -5.98 -12.22
N ARG A 157 17.38 -5.90 -12.81
CA ARG A 157 18.57 -6.55 -12.25
C ARG A 157 18.86 -6.06 -10.82
N LEU A 158 18.77 -4.75 -10.59
CA LEU A 158 18.92 -4.17 -9.26
C LEU A 158 17.86 -4.69 -8.29
N TRP A 159 16.60 -4.73 -8.72
CA TRP A 159 15.51 -5.24 -7.89
C TRP A 159 15.66 -6.73 -7.56
N ASN A 160 16.10 -7.57 -8.51
CA ASN A 160 16.34 -8.99 -8.27
C ASN A 160 17.42 -9.22 -7.21
N ASN A 161 18.51 -8.44 -7.25
CA ASN A 161 19.56 -8.50 -6.24
C ASN A 161 19.04 -8.09 -4.86
N TYR A 162 18.26 -7.02 -4.79
CA TYR A 162 17.60 -6.58 -3.56
C TYR A 162 16.65 -7.64 -3.00
N ALA A 163 15.78 -8.19 -3.84
CA ALA A 163 14.80 -9.20 -3.44
C ALA A 163 15.48 -10.49 -2.95
N LYS A 164 16.56 -10.90 -3.64
CA LYS A 164 17.40 -12.03 -3.26
C LYS A 164 18.05 -11.82 -1.88
N GLU A 165 18.64 -10.65 -1.65
CA GLU A 165 19.22 -10.30 -0.34
C GLU A 165 18.16 -10.25 0.76
N LEU A 166 16.98 -9.69 0.46
CA LEU A 166 15.87 -9.57 1.40
C LEU A 166 15.36 -10.94 1.87
N ILE A 167 15.11 -11.85 0.92
CA ILE A 167 14.71 -13.23 1.21
C ILE A 167 15.83 -13.93 1.99
N GLY A 168 17.08 -13.75 1.55
CA GLY A 168 18.28 -14.32 2.16
C GLY A 168 18.26 -15.84 2.13
N THR A 169 18.97 -16.46 3.08
CA THR A 169 19.09 -17.93 3.19
C THR A 169 17.89 -18.59 3.88
N THR A 170 16.77 -17.89 3.99
CA THR A 170 15.63 -18.35 4.82
C THR A 170 14.80 -19.34 4.02
N ASP A 171 14.73 -20.60 4.48
CA ASP A 171 13.94 -21.63 3.80
C ASP A 171 12.43 -21.58 4.17
N SER A 172 12.05 -20.76 5.16
CA SER A 172 10.66 -20.62 5.62
C SER A 172 9.83 -19.67 4.76
N ILE A 173 8.81 -20.22 4.09
CA ILE A 173 7.88 -19.48 3.22
C ILE A 173 7.18 -18.32 3.95
N THR A 174 6.82 -18.50 5.22
CA THR A 174 6.08 -17.48 5.99
C THR A 174 6.93 -16.24 6.25
N VAL A 175 8.22 -16.45 6.55
CA VAL A 175 9.18 -15.36 6.74
C VAL A 175 9.46 -14.65 5.42
N MET A 176 9.61 -15.40 4.32
CA MET A 176 9.75 -14.80 2.99
C MET A 176 8.55 -13.93 2.63
N THR A 177 7.32 -14.45 2.78
CA THR A 177 6.10 -13.71 2.45
C THR A 177 5.92 -12.46 3.31
N SER A 178 6.29 -12.51 4.59
CA SER A 178 6.17 -11.35 5.48
C SER A 178 7.15 -10.24 5.08
N LYS A 179 8.40 -10.57 4.77
CA LYS A 179 9.39 -9.60 4.26
C LYS A 179 8.92 -8.99 2.93
N LEU A 180 8.48 -9.83 1.99
CA LEU A 180 7.98 -9.40 0.68
C LEU A 180 6.73 -8.52 0.79
N SER A 181 5.86 -8.76 1.78
CA SER A 181 4.68 -7.90 1.99
C SER A 181 5.06 -6.43 2.29
N THR A 182 6.24 -6.22 2.89
CA THR A 182 6.74 -4.89 3.25
C THR A 182 7.70 -4.29 2.21
N CYS A 183 8.20 -5.09 1.26
CA CYS A 183 9.21 -4.66 0.30
C CYS A 183 8.65 -3.71 -0.76
N GLU A 184 9.54 -3.05 -1.50
CA GLU A 184 9.14 -2.26 -2.67
C GLU A 184 9.12 -3.14 -3.93
N PHE A 185 8.18 -2.86 -4.84
CA PHE A 185 8.04 -3.59 -6.11
C PHE A 185 8.41 -2.75 -7.34
N ILE A 186 8.97 -1.55 -7.15
CA ILE A 186 9.47 -0.73 -8.26
C ILE A 186 10.73 -1.43 -8.81
N GLY A 187 10.74 -1.73 -10.11
CA GLY A 187 11.76 -2.55 -10.77
C GLY A 187 11.43 -4.03 -10.84
N ALA A 188 10.40 -4.51 -10.15
CA ALA A 188 10.00 -5.91 -10.22
C ALA A 188 9.45 -6.24 -11.63
N PHE A 189 9.85 -7.40 -12.17
CA PHE A 189 9.24 -7.97 -13.35
C PHE A 189 7.99 -8.75 -12.94
N VAL A 190 6.83 -8.31 -13.41
CA VAL A 190 5.53 -8.85 -13.00
C VAL A 190 4.73 -9.32 -14.19
N GLU A 191 3.96 -10.37 -13.96
CA GLU A 191 2.95 -10.90 -14.87
C GLU A 191 1.57 -10.78 -14.23
N VAL A 192 0.58 -10.32 -15.00
CA VAL A 192 -0.80 -10.26 -14.53
C VAL A 192 -1.47 -11.62 -14.75
N THR A 193 -1.73 -12.36 -13.69
CA THR A 193 -2.41 -13.68 -13.80
C THR A 193 -3.92 -13.51 -13.90
N HIS A 194 -4.49 -12.67 -13.02
CA HIS A 194 -5.92 -12.42 -12.95
C HIS A 194 -6.19 -10.92 -12.98
N SER A 195 -7.25 -10.52 -13.68
CA SER A 195 -7.75 -9.16 -13.67
C SER A 195 -9.23 -9.12 -14.02
N GLY A 196 -9.99 -8.23 -13.38
CA GLY A 196 -11.36 -7.93 -13.82
C GLY A 196 -11.44 -7.42 -15.27
N CYS A 197 -10.34 -6.88 -15.82
CA CYS A 197 -10.23 -6.49 -17.21
C CYS A 197 -9.47 -7.56 -18.01
N ILE A 198 -10.16 -8.29 -18.89
CA ILE A 198 -9.60 -9.38 -19.71
C ILE A 198 -8.37 -8.92 -20.52
N ASN A 199 -8.35 -7.68 -21.00
CA ASN A 199 -7.23 -7.14 -21.78
C ASN A 199 -5.91 -7.00 -20.98
N ASN A 200 -5.99 -6.96 -19.64
CA ASN A 200 -4.82 -6.86 -18.77
C ASN A 200 -4.21 -8.24 -18.45
N ILE A 201 -4.95 -9.33 -18.66
CA ILE A 201 -4.53 -10.68 -18.32
C ILE A 201 -3.34 -11.08 -19.20
N GLY A 202 -2.31 -11.62 -18.56
CA GLY A 202 -1.06 -12.10 -19.16
C GLY A 202 -0.15 -11.01 -19.71
N GLN A 203 -0.40 -9.74 -19.35
CA GLN A 203 0.56 -8.66 -19.60
C GLN A 203 1.77 -8.85 -18.68
N LYS A 204 2.96 -8.90 -19.26
CA LYS A 204 4.24 -9.03 -18.56
C LYS A 204 5.02 -7.74 -18.67
N GLY A 205 5.68 -7.28 -17.62
CA GLY A 205 6.45 -6.03 -17.68
C GLY A 205 7.13 -5.64 -16.39
N ILE A 206 7.98 -4.62 -16.47
CA ILE A 206 8.72 -4.08 -15.31
C ILE A 206 7.92 -2.93 -14.71
N ILE A 207 7.72 -2.95 -13.40
CA ILE A 207 7.05 -1.87 -12.67
C ILE A 207 7.97 -0.65 -12.64
N ILE A 208 7.51 0.48 -13.18
CA ILE A 208 8.25 1.76 -13.10
C ILE A 208 7.75 2.66 -11.98
N TRP A 209 6.47 2.55 -11.65
CA TRP A 209 5.84 3.40 -10.66
C TRP A 209 4.65 2.72 -10.03
N GLU A 210 4.60 2.79 -8.71
CA GLU A 210 3.50 2.29 -7.90
C GLU A 210 2.70 3.47 -7.33
N SER A 211 1.41 3.56 -7.69
CA SER A 211 0.47 4.47 -7.04
C SER A 211 -0.40 3.71 -6.02
N GLN A 212 -1.30 4.40 -5.33
CA GLN A 212 -2.22 3.75 -4.38
C GLN A 212 -3.14 2.76 -5.09
N HIS A 213 -3.70 3.10 -6.25
CA HIS A 213 -4.68 2.26 -6.93
C HIS A 213 -4.14 1.60 -8.21
N ASN A 214 -3.14 2.20 -8.84
CA ASN A 214 -2.64 1.73 -10.13
C ASN A 214 -1.14 1.41 -10.07
N ILE A 215 -0.73 0.43 -10.86
CA ILE A 215 0.67 0.14 -11.15
C ILE A 215 0.92 0.54 -12.60
N ILE A 216 2.05 1.19 -12.84
CA ILE A 216 2.51 1.51 -14.18
C ILE A 216 3.65 0.55 -14.50
N ILE A 217 3.45 -0.22 -15.57
CA ILE A 217 4.43 -1.19 -16.06
C ILE A 217 4.91 -0.80 -17.46
N VAL A 218 6.14 -1.17 -17.79
CA VAL A 218 6.66 -1.13 -19.16
C VAL A 218 6.67 -2.55 -19.70
N VAL A 219 5.93 -2.76 -20.79
CA VAL A 219 5.73 -4.05 -21.44
C VAL A 219 6.73 -4.19 -22.59
N PRO A 220 7.41 -5.34 -22.73
CA PRO A 220 8.28 -5.62 -23.87
C PRO A 220 7.51 -5.70 -25.20
N ARG A 221 8.23 -5.57 -26.31
CA ARG A 221 7.68 -5.72 -27.66
C ARG A 221 7.41 -7.20 -27.92
N ALA A 222 6.21 -7.52 -28.42
CA ALA A 222 5.82 -8.90 -28.71
C ALA A 222 6.01 -9.88 -27.54
N GLY A 223 5.96 -9.39 -26.30
CA GLY A 223 6.08 -10.20 -25.09
C GLY A 223 4.74 -10.33 -24.37
N GLY A 224 4.43 -11.54 -23.90
CA GLY A 224 3.21 -11.81 -23.13
C GLY A 224 3.04 -13.30 -22.82
N TRP A 225 1.84 -13.68 -22.41
CA TRP A 225 1.44 -15.09 -22.21
C TRP A 225 1.25 -15.88 -23.51
N ARG A 226 0.97 -15.19 -24.63
CA ARG A 226 0.65 -15.84 -25.91
C ARG A 226 1.84 -16.60 -26.51
N SER A 227 3.07 -16.15 -26.25
CA SER A 227 4.30 -16.87 -26.61
C SER A 227 4.40 -18.24 -25.97
N ASP A 228 3.85 -18.38 -24.76
CA ASP A 228 4.01 -19.60 -23.96
C ASP A 228 3.03 -20.69 -24.40
N ILE A 229 1.92 -20.30 -25.03
CA ILE A 229 0.86 -21.22 -25.46
C ILE A 229 0.98 -21.58 -26.95
N SER A 230 1.28 -20.60 -27.80
CA SER A 230 1.34 -20.83 -29.25
C SER A 230 2.77 -21.17 -29.67
N VAL A 231 3.03 -22.46 -29.93
CA VAL A 231 4.31 -22.95 -30.48
C VAL A 231 4.59 -22.36 -31.87
N THR A 232 3.54 -22.02 -32.63
CA THR A 232 3.65 -21.44 -33.98
C THR A 232 3.01 -20.05 -34.03
N ASN A 233 3.84 -19.00 -34.21
CA ASN A 233 3.48 -17.59 -34.45
C ASN A 233 2.24 -17.07 -33.67
N PRO A 234 2.40 -16.74 -32.38
CA PRO A 234 1.36 -16.07 -31.61
C PRO A 234 0.87 -14.79 -32.30
N LYS A 235 -0.45 -14.68 -32.50
CA LYS A 235 -1.07 -13.46 -33.02
C LYS A 235 -1.14 -12.41 -31.91
N TYR A 236 -0.28 -11.40 -31.99
CA TYR A 236 -0.29 -10.25 -31.09
C TYR A 236 -1.20 -9.13 -31.60
N SER A 237 -1.80 -8.40 -30.66
CA SER A 237 -2.41 -7.11 -30.98
C SER A 237 -1.34 -6.09 -31.37
N TYR A 238 -1.68 -5.12 -32.21
CA TYR A 238 -0.77 -4.02 -32.57
C TYR A 238 -0.18 -3.31 -31.34
N SER A 239 -0.98 -3.21 -30.28
CA SER A 239 -0.54 -2.59 -29.02
C SER A 239 0.55 -3.40 -28.31
N GLU A 240 0.47 -4.73 -28.40
CA GLU A 240 1.44 -5.67 -27.79
C GLU A 240 2.71 -5.78 -28.64
N LEU A 241 2.57 -5.72 -29.96
CA LEU A 241 3.70 -5.73 -30.89
C LEU A 241 4.64 -4.52 -30.69
N ILE A 242 4.08 -3.36 -30.36
CA ILE A 242 4.83 -2.13 -30.09
C ILE A 242 5.33 -2.07 -28.64
N GLY A 243 4.63 -2.73 -27.71
CA GLY A 243 4.92 -2.69 -26.28
C GLY A 243 4.76 -1.29 -25.65
N GLY A 244 5.60 -1.02 -24.64
CA GLY A 244 5.72 0.24 -23.93
C GLY A 244 4.88 0.33 -22.64
N LEU A 245 4.61 1.55 -22.20
CA LEU A 245 3.86 1.87 -20.99
C LEU A 245 2.41 1.33 -20.97
N ARG A 246 2.05 0.69 -19.86
CA ARG A 246 0.68 0.27 -19.50
C ARG A 246 0.37 0.68 -18.07
N ILE A 247 -0.90 0.97 -17.83
CA ILE A 247 -1.42 1.33 -16.51
C ILE A 247 -2.45 0.27 -16.14
N ILE A 248 -2.23 -0.40 -15.02
CA ILE A 248 -3.05 -1.52 -14.55
C ILE A 248 -3.61 -1.16 -13.19
N ASN A 249 -4.91 -1.38 -13.00
CA ASN A 249 -5.54 -1.20 -11.70
C ASN A 249 -5.13 -2.35 -10.77
N LYS A 250 -4.91 -2.05 -9.49
CA LYS A 250 -4.63 -3.02 -8.45
C LYS A 250 -5.89 -3.74 -7.98
N GLU A 251 -7.04 -3.09 -8.12
CA GLU A 251 -8.32 -3.67 -7.68
C GLU A 251 -8.71 -4.86 -8.55
N GLY A 252 -9.01 -6.00 -7.92
CA GLY A 252 -9.38 -7.25 -8.58
C GLY A 252 -8.29 -7.78 -9.50
N THR A 253 -7.01 -7.51 -9.21
CA THR A 253 -5.88 -8.02 -10.00
C THR A 253 -4.89 -8.81 -9.16
N ARG A 254 -4.27 -9.82 -9.77
CA ARG A 254 -3.19 -10.60 -9.19
C ARG A 254 -1.94 -10.49 -10.04
N PHE A 255 -0.82 -10.30 -9.36
CA PHE A 255 0.48 -10.11 -9.98
C PHE A 255 1.41 -11.24 -9.54
N LYS A 256 1.92 -11.98 -10.51
CA LYS A 256 2.94 -12.98 -10.31
C LYS A 256 4.31 -12.37 -10.55
N PHE A 257 5.28 -12.66 -9.69
CA PHE A 257 6.65 -12.22 -9.86
C PHE A 257 7.62 -13.34 -9.49
N ARG A 258 8.82 -13.26 -10.02
CA ARG A 258 9.86 -14.28 -9.84
C ARG A 258 11.05 -13.67 -9.12
N VAL A 259 11.59 -14.41 -8.15
CA VAL A 259 12.84 -14.04 -7.48
C VAL A 259 13.83 -15.16 -7.69
N ASN A 260 15.02 -14.81 -8.17
CA ASN A 260 16.11 -15.76 -8.39
C ASN A 260 16.71 -16.17 -7.04
N VAL A 261 16.91 -17.47 -6.84
CA VAL A 261 17.51 -18.04 -5.63
C VAL A 261 18.73 -18.85 -6.01
N ASP A 262 19.82 -18.67 -5.27
CA ASP A 262 21.01 -19.49 -5.45
C ASP A 262 20.73 -20.88 -4.89
N SER A 263 20.76 -21.90 -5.75
CA SER A 263 20.65 -23.28 -5.31
C SER A 263 21.92 -23.66 -4.54
N LYS A 264 21.76 -24.27 -3.35
CA LYS A 264 22.85 -24.74 -2.48
C LYS A 264 23.58 -25.98 -3.04
N SER A 265 23.16 -26.55 -4.17
CA SER A 265 23.75 -27.76 -4.77
C SER A 265 24.45 -27.46 -6.12
N PRO A 266 25.77 -27.62 -6.24
CA PRO A 266 26.55 -27.34 -7.45
C PRO A 266 26.54 -28.50 -8.46
N THR A 267 25.49 -29.31 -8.52
CA THR A 267 25.48 -30.57 -9.30
C THR A 267 24.22 -30.73 -10.14
N SER A 268 23.98 -29.77 -11.03
CA SER A 268 23.25 -30.00 -12.29
C SER A 268 23.21 -28.68 -13.04
N THR A 269 23.96 -28.63 -14.13
CA THR A 269 23.92 -27.59 -15.15
C THR A 269 22.48 -27.41 -15.66
N GLU A 270 22.02 -26.15 -15.78
CA GLU A 270 21.18 -25.60 -16.86
C GLU A 270 19.90 -24.78 -16.53
N GLU A 271 19.36 -24.73 -15.30
CA GLU A 271 18.22 -23.82 -15.04
C GLU A 271 18.41 -22.91 -13.81
N PRO A 272 18.25 -21.57 -13.95
CA PRO A 272 18.25 -20.68 -12.80
C PRO A 272 17.04 -21.03 -11.91
N CYS A 273 17.29 -21.43 -10.67
CA CYS A 273 16.23 -21.71 -9.72
C CYS A 273 15.55 -20.39 -9.32
N TYR A 274 14.24 -20.29 -9.57
CA TYR A 274 13.43 -19.14 -9.18
C TYR A 274 12.29 -19.58 -8.28
N ILE A 275 11.95 -18.74 -7.30
CA ILE A 275 10.74 -18.89 -6.51
C ILE A 275 9.70 -17.94 -7.09
N GLU A 276 8.54 -18.48 -7.42
CA GLU A 276 7.40 -17.71 -7.90
C GLU A 276 6.50 -17.31 -6.73
N PHE A 277 6.15 -16.03 -6.68
CA PHE A 277 5.23 -15.47 -5.70
C PHE A 277 4.06 -14.81 -6.41
N GLU A 278 2.89 -14.85 -5.80
CA GLU A 278 1.71 -14.13 -6.26
C GLU A 278 1.30 -13.07 -5.22
N ILE A 279 0.96 -11.88 -5.71
CA ILE A 279 0.50 -10.74 -4.93
C ILE A 279 -0.92 -10.42 -5.33
N ILE A 280 -1.77 -10.24 -4.32
CA ILE A 280 -3.14 -9.73 -4.49
C ILE A 280 -3.09 -8.19 -4.49
N GLY A 281 -3.51 -7.58 -5.60
CA GLY A 281 -3.46 -6.14 -5.82
C GLY A 281 -4.30 -5.33 -4.84
N ASP A 282 -5.46 -5.83 -4.41
CA ASP A 282 -6.31 -5.21 -3.38
C ASP A 282 -5.55 -4.94 -2.08
N ARG A 283 -4.64 -5.85 -1.73
CA ARG A 283 -3.80 -5.75 -0.52
C ARG A 283 -2.59 -4.84 -0.72
N LEU A 284 -2.25 -4.56 -1.97
CA LEU A 284 -1.17 -3.65 -2.36
C LEU A 284 -1.63 -2.19 -2.48
N MET A 285 -2.87 -1.84 -2.13
CA MET A 285 -3.34 -0.45 -2.26
C MET A 285 -2.61 0.56 -1.35
N VAL A 286 -2.00 0.07 -0.27
CA VAL A 286 -1.13 0.85 0.61
C VAL A 286 0.24 0.98 -0.05
N ARG A 287 0.73 2.23 -0.16
CA ARG A 287 2.07 2.50 -0.71
C ARG A 287 3.12 1.75 0.08
N SER A 288 4.15 1.26 -0.60
CA SER A 288 5.23 0.44 -0.02
C SER A 288 5.83 1.04 1.26
N ILE A 289 6.18 2.33 1.25
CA ILE A 289 6.72 3.01 2.43
C ILE A 289 5.76 3.06 3.63
N ASP A 290 4.45 3.07 3.37
CA ASP A 290 3.43 3.11 4.41
C ASP A 290 3.07 1.69 4.88
N ARG A 291 3.40 0.62 4.13
CA ARG A 291 3.04 -0.76 4.46
C ARG A 291 3.68 -1.23 5.77
N ALA A 292 4.98 -0.99 5.94
CA ALA A 292 5.74 -1.48 7.09
C ALA A 292 5.24 -0.89 8.43
N ASN A 293 4.75 0.37 8.42
CA ASN A 293 4.35 1.09 9.63
C ASN A 293 2.84 1.08 9.88
N LYS A 294 2.04 0.55 8.95
CA LYS A 294 0.58 0.59 9.05
C LYS A 294 0.06 -0.53 9.93
N LYS A 295 -0.78 -0.18 10.90
CA LYS A 295 -1.61 -1.15 11.64
C LYS A 295 -2.76 -1.60 10.75
N PHE A 296 -2.65 -2.79 10.17
CA PHE A 296 -3.71 -3.37 9.34
C PHE A 296 -4.89 -3.83 10.20
N LYS A 297 -6.10 -3.62 9.68
CA LYS A 297 -7.34 -4.14 10.27
C LYS A 297 -7.83 -5.29 9.39
N ASN A 298 -8.50 -6.25 10.00
CA ASN A 298 -9.17 -7.30 9.24
C ASN A 298 -10.32 -6.69 8.45
N HIS A 299 -10.29 -6.88 7.13
CA HIS A 299 -11.34 -6.49 6.20
C HIS A 299 -11.95 -7.74 5.58
N ALA A 300 -13.22 -7.69 5.20
CA ALA A 300 -13.88 -8.77 4.49
C ALA A 300 -13.09 -9.15 3.23
N VAL A 301 -12.93 -10.46 3.02
CA VAL A 301 -12.21 -11.02 1.89
C VAL A 301 -13.21 -11.26 0.77
N ARG A 302 -13.09 -10.52 -0.34
CA ARG A 302 -13.90 -10.70 -1.56
C ARG A 302 -13.07 -11.20 -2.74
N ASP A 303 -11.76 -11.24 -2.55
CA ASP A 303 -10.71 -11.26 -3.56
C ASP A 303 -9.98 -12.62 -3.66
N ILE A 304 -10.25 -13.55 -2.75
CA ILE A 304 -9.63 -14.89 -2.70
C ILE A 304 -10.34 -15.92 -3.60
N GLU A 305 -11.63 -15.73 -3.89
CA GLU A 305 -12.43 -16.69 -4.69
C GLU A 305 -12.35 -16.46 -6.22
N LEU A 306 -11.53 -15.50 -6.66
CA LEU A 306 -11.22 -15.28 -8.08
C LEU A 306 -10.15 -16.24 -8.60
#